data_AF-Q09AB8-F1
#
_entry.id   AF-Q09AB8-F1
#
_cell.length_a   1.000
_cell.length_b   1.000
_cell.length_c   1.000
_cell.angle_alpha   90.00
_cell.angle_beta   90.00
_cell.angle_gamma   90.00
#
_symmetry.space_group_name_H-M   'P 1'
#
loop_
_entity.id
_entity.type
_entity.pdbx_description
1 polymer ?
#
loop_
_entity_poly.entity_id
_entity_poly.type
_entity_poly.pdbx_seq_one_letter_code
_entity_poly.pdbx_strand_id
1 'polypeptide(L)'
;MFVPLGTQKGTSKDRPAGLLAHHIPRLPSPSGCGPEAGNGRGARAIPRRAGHTEASNENEGKEPGAARWQATLLRTSARGAGARPGRGRLSGHHHEEVSLGLGRGDGHPEVPLGQRRRMRSLSPAAGTSPMPSARGSVLLLTHSRDHYTVDRVAQALSRLGARPVRIDTDGFPSVLTLTSRMGPAGSDVSLRTATGKRRSQDIRAVWLRRLAPPRLDEALEPVWREGCFRESHAALEGFLDGLEAAGCRFINPLAAEQTASNKLHQLRQAQALGLEIPRTLVTNDAGQVRAFFEEVRGRMVAKMLTPLSQSMEGGHPFVYTSAVGPQQLEQLEGLRHSPMVFQERIDKVRELRVAVVGPHCFVGAIDASRSVTGQVDWRRARPGECHWEPGDVSPAVAARLVRLVAQLGLVYGAVDLIVTPEGRHVFLEVNPGGEWGMLERELGLPISEALAEALVTGDRVPPSSFRSSHDRPHRDPFP
;
A
#
# COMPACT_ATOMS: atom_id res chain seq x y z
N MET A 1 -5.56 15.79 36.08
CA MET A 1 -4.92 16.61 37.14
C MET A 1 -3.42 16.59 36.86
N PHE A 2 -2.84 17.75 36.54
CA PHE A 2 -1.42 17.90 36.12
C PHE A 2 -0.49 18.00 37.34
N VAL A 3 0.68 17.37 37.27
CA VAL A 3 1.81 17.58 38.19
C VAL A 3 3.02 18.02 37.35
N PRO A 4 3.72 19.12 37.68
CA PRO A 4 4.87 19.59 36.91
C PRO A 4 6.17 18.96 37.42
N LEU A 5 7.05 18.57 36.49
CA LEU A 5 8.43 18.15 36.79
C LEU A 5 9.36 19.35 36.70
N GLY A 6 10.09 19.59 37.78
CA GLY A 6 11.06 20.68 37.94
C GLY A 6 12.35 20.46 37.16
N THR A 7 12.94 21.57 36.74
CA THR A 7 14.23 21.68 36.08
C THR A 7 15.36 21.75 37.12
N GLN A 8 16.31 20.81 37.07
CA GLN A 8 17.59 20.95 37.76
C GLN A 8 18.64 21.59 36.83
N LYS A 9 19.23 22.69 37.31
CA LYS A 9 20.43 23.33 36.77
C LYS A 9 21.67 22.57 37.25
N GLY A 10 22.50 22.13 36.31
CA GLY A 10 23.87 21.72 36.56
C GLY A 10 24.84 22.74 35.98
N THR A 11 25.65 23.35 36.84
CA THR A 11 26.75 24.27 36.50
C THR A 11 28.05 23.50 36.29
N SER A 12 28.79 23.78 35.21
CA SER A 12 30.26 23.77 35.26
C SER A 12 30.84 24.73 34.21
N LYS A 13 31.84 25.51 34.63
CA LYS A 13 32.69 26.39 33.82
C LYS A 13 33.93 25.60 33.40
N ASP A 14 34.42 25.80 32.17
CA ASP A 14 35.74 26.38 31.89
C ASP A 14 36.06 26.45 30.37
N ARG A 15 36.79 27.50 29.99
CA ARG A 15 37.17 28.00 28.63
C ARG A 15 38.42 27.25 28.05
N PRO A 16 39.05 27.60 26.89
CA PRO A 16 38.84 28.69 25.91
C PRO A 16 38.95 28.37 24.38
N ALA A 17 38.43 29.33 23.60
CA ALA A 17 38.86 29.92 22.32
C ALA A 17 39.66 29.14 21.24
N GLY A 18 39.14 29.22 20.01
CA GLY A 18 39.88 29.11 18.74
C GLY A 18 39.08 29.74 17.58
N LEU A 19 39.68 30.72 16.90
CA LEU A 19 39.12 31.58 15.84
C LEU A 19 39.06 30.93 14.44
N LEU A 20 38.29 31.60 13.54
CA LEU A 20 38.29 31.66 12.05
C LEU A 20 36.93 31.20 11.45
N ALA A 21 36.24 31.88 10.53
CA ALA A 21 36.56 33.01 9.65
C ALA A 21 35.32 33.55 8.86
N HIS A 22 35.46 34.80 8.37
CA HIS A 22 34.85 35.52 7.20
C HIS A 22 33.31 35.67 7.04
N HIS A 23 32.72 36.88 7.15
CA HIS A 23 32.61 38.05 6.22
C HIS A 23 31.70 37.87 4.99
N ILE A 24 30.65 38.73 4.88
CA ILE A 24 30.21 39.52 3.68
C ILE A 24 29.07 40.50 4.11
N PRO A 25 28.91 41.69 3.47
CA PRO A 25 28.44 42.93 4.13
C PRO A 25 27.02 43.42 3.76
N ARG A 26 26.58 44.48 4.47
CA ARG A 26 25.30 45.22 4.34
C ARG A 26 25.41 46.53 3.53
N LEU A 27 24.21 47.04 3.17
CA LEU A 27 23.72 48.46 3.05
C LEU A 27 23.42 48.94 1.60
N PRO A 28 22.62 50.02 1.38
CA PRO A 28 21.75 50.82 2.30
C PRO A 28 20.33 51.17 1.75
N SER A 29 19.55 51.86 2.60
CA SER A 29 18.28 52.57 2.35
C SER A 29 18.43 53.92 1.62
N PRO A 30 17.30 54.57 1.24
CA PRO A 30 17.19 56.02 1.39
C PRO A 30 15.84 56.56 1.94
N SER A 31 15.96 57.70 2.63
CA SER A 31 15.01 58.75 3.06
C SER A 31 14.29 59.47 1.88
N GLY A 32 13.21 60.26 1.98
CA GLY A 32 12.46 60.90 3.07
C GLY A 32 11.35 61.86 2.53
N CYS A 33 10.86 62.78 3.39
CA CYS A 33 9.94 63.95 3.21
C CYS A 33 8.41 63.79 3.44
N GLY A 34 7.86 64.59 4.38
CA GLY A 34 6.42 64.90 4.61
C GLY A 34 6.04 66.32 4.10
N PRO A 35 5.11 67.11 4.71
CA PRO A 35 4.02 66.87 5.69
C PRO A 35 2.68 67.61 5.34
N GLU A 36 1.82 67.91 6.36
CA GLU A 36 0.57 68.75 6.41
C GLU A 36 -0.79 68.01 6.28
N ALA A 37 -1.94 68.43 6.81
CA ALA A 37 -2.47 69.16 7.99
C ALA A 37 -4.02 69.21 7.79
N GLY A 38 -4.88 69.25 8.82
CA GLY A 38 -6.26 69.77 8.64
C GLY A 38 -7.42 69.17 9.47
N ASN A 39 -8.01 70.04 10.31
CA ASN A 39 -9.17 69.92 11.20
C ASN A 39 -10.53 69.49 10.61
N GLY A 40 -11.45 69.02 11.49
CA GLY A 40 -12.91 69.16 11.33
C GLY A 40 -13.76 68.49 12.43
N ARG A 41 -14.44 69.28 13.27
CA ARG A 41 -15.40 68.87 14.32
C ARG A 41 -16.86 68.86 13.80
N GLY A 42 -17.75 68.02 14.34
CA GLY A 42 -19.22 68.17 14.16
C GLY A 42 -20.16 67.09 14.74
N ALA A 43 -20.52 67.23 16.03
CA ALA A 43 -21.81 66.99 16.73
C ALA A 43 -22.65 65.67 16.68
N ARG A 44 -22.79 65.10 17.91
CA ARG A 44 -23.99 64.61 18.68
C ARG A 44 -24.90 63.48 18.16
N ALA A 45 -24.93 62.35 18.90
CA ALA A 45 -26.01 61.93 19.84
C ALA A 45 -25.75 60.51 20.44
N ILE A 46 -26.17 60.30 21.70
CA ILE A 46 -26.01 59.14 22.61
C ILE A 46 -27.41 58.46 22.79
N PRO A 47 -27.65 57.22 23.32
CA PRO A 47 -26.76 56.19 23.92
C PRO A 47 -26.95 54.74 23.41
N ARG A 48 -25.98 53.84 23.70
CA ARG A 48 -26.21 52.61 24.52
C ARG A 48 -24.90 51.84 24.77
N ARG A 49 -24.55 51.72 26.06
CA ARG A 49 -23.70 50.74 26.77
C ARG A 49 -22.33 50.31 26.17
N ALA A 50 -21.26 50.87 26.73
CA ALA A 50 -19.95 50.21 26.94
C ALA A 50 -20.06 49.22 28.13
N GLY A 51 -19.20 48.25 28.39
CA GLY A 51 -17.91 47.76 27.88
C GLY A 51 -17.60 46.48 28.69
N HIS A 52 -16.76 45.51 28.32
CA HIS A 52 -15.36 45.58 27.87
C HIS A 52 -14.97 44.25 27.19
N THR A 53 -14.45 44.30 25.94
CA THR A 53 -13.05 44.03 25.47
C THR A 53 -12.53 42.60 25.72
N GLU A 54 -12.42 41.79 24.67
CA GLU A 54 -11.31 41.64 23.70
C GLU A 54 -10.16 40.74 24.21
N ALA A 55 -10.03 39.57 23.59
CA ALA A 55 -8.76 38.98 23.22
C ALA A 55 -8.98 38.10 21.99
N SER A 56 -8.62 38.67 20.84
CA SER A 56 -8.32 37.98 19.59
C SER A 56 -7.29 36.88 19.82
N ASN A 57 -7.54 35.71 19.26
CA ASN A 57 -6.47 34.90 18.70
C ASN A 57 -7.04 34.09 17.52
N GLU A 58 -6.66 34.56 16.34
CA GLU A 58 -6.60 33.77 15.12
C GLU A 58 -5.77 32.52 15.41
N ASN A 59 -6.27 31.36 15.02
CA ASN A 59 -5.41 30.21 14.82
C ASN A 59 -5.88 29.47 13.57
N GLU A 60 -5.30 29.96 12.49
CA GLU A 60 -4.85 29.30 11.27
C GLU A 60 -5.31 27.86 11.00
N GLY A 61 -5.74 27.70 9.74
CA GLY A 61 -6.21 26.47 9.16
C GLY A 61 -5.23 25.31 9.25
N LYS A 62 -5.79 24.12 9.42
CA LYS A 62 -5.10 22.86 9.16
C LYS A 62 -6.02 21.97 8.35
N GLU A 63 -5.63 21.77 7.11
CA GLU A 63 -6.27 20.89 6.14
C GLU A 63 -6.32 19.43 6.64
N PRO A 64 -7.48 18.77 6.63
CA PRO A 64 -7.60 17.35 6.91
C PRO A 64 -7.59 16.56 5.59
N GLY A 65 -6.41 16.14 5.12
CA GLY A 65 -6.31 15.44 3.82
C GLY A 65 -5.73 14.03 3.89
N ALA A 66 -4.47 13.90 4.33
CA ALA A 66 -3.57 12.82 3.91
C ALA A 66 -4.09 11.37 4.06
N ALA A 67 -4.88 11.07 5.08
CA ALA A 67 -5.28 9.71 5.43
C ALA A 67 -6.39 9.10 4.57
N ARG A 68 -7.23 9.95 3.97
CA ARG A 68 -8.40 9.51 3.22
C ARG A 68 -8.04 9.08 1.79
N TRP A 69 -6.84 9.41 1.31
CA TRP A 69 -6.53 9.42 -0.12
C TRP A 69 -6.31 8.03 -0.72
N GLN A 70 -5.49 7.16 -0.13
CA GLN A 70 -5.29 5.82 -0.71
C GLN A 70 -6.55 4.93 -0.72
N ALA A 71 -7.49 5.15 0.20
CA ALA A 71 -8.76 4.43 0.24
C ALA A 71 -9.87 5.09 -0.60
N THR A 72 -9.72 6.39 -0.93
CA THR A 72 -10.64 7.12 -1.83
C THR A 72 -10.32 6.91 -3.30
N LEU A 73 -9.07 6.53 -3.62
CA LEU A 73 -8.53 6.15 -4.94
C LEU A 73 -9.37 5.14 -5.77
N LEU A 74 -10.42 4.59 -5.16
CA LEU A 74 -10.81 3.20 -5.36
C LEU A 74 -12.34 2.99 -5.36
N ARG A 75 -13.15 4.07 -5.28
CA ARG A 75 -14.64 3.98 -5.25
C ARG A 75 -15.34 4.30 -6.57
N THR A 76 -14.66 4.91 -7.54
CA THR A 76 -15.28 5.49 -8.75
C THR A 76 -15.24 4.60 -9.99
N SER A 77 -14.42 3.53 -10.02
CA SER A 77 -14.32 2.60 -11.17
C SER A 77 -15.38 1.49 -11.19
N ALA A 78 -16.22 1.34 -10.16
CA ALA A 78 -17.19 0.24 -10.05
C ALA A 78 -18.52 0.45 -10.80
N ARG A 79 -18.73 1.57 -11.50
CA ARG A 79 -19.94 1.81 -12.32
C ARG A 79 -19.65 1.65 -13.80
N GLY A 80 -19.38 0.43 -14.23
CA GLY A 80 -19.04 0.17 -15.64
C GLY A 80 -19.07 -1.28 -16.10
N ALA A 81 -19.85 -2.17 -15.48
CA ALA A 81 -20.09 -3.50 -16.06
C ALA A 81 -21.39 -4.09 -15.51
N GLY A 82 -22.51 -3.78 -16.16
CA GLY A 82 -23.84 -4.24 -15.75
C GLY A 82 -24.86 -4.17 -16.86
N ALA A 83 -24.53 -4.70 -18.05
CA ALA A 83 -25.52 -4.89 -19.11
C ALA A 83 -25.92 -6.38 -19.16
N ARG A 84 -27.06 -6.71 -18.55
CA ARG A 84 -27.85 -7.90 -18.90
C ARG A 84 -28.71 -7.56 -20.13
N PRO A 85 -28.89 -8.47 -21.10
CA PRO A 85 -30.10 -8.48 -21.89
C PRO A 85 -31.09 -9.51 -21.32
N GLY A 86 -32.34 -9.06 -21.21
CA GLY A 86 -33.48 -9.85 -20.78
C GLY A 86 -34.02 -10.80 -21.84
N ARG A 87 -34.87 -11.68 -21.33
CA ARG A 87 -35.60 -12.79 -21.96
C ARG A 87 -36.44 -12.41 -23.18
N GLY A 88 -36.55 -13.35 -24.12
CA GLY A 88 -37.64 -13.51 -25.09
C GLY A 88 -37.91 -15.00 -25.33
N ARG A 89 -39.18 -15.38 -25.49
CA ARG A 89 -39.74 -16.74 -25.33
C ARG A 89 -40.21 -17.32 -26.69
N LEU A 90 -40.29 -18.66 -26.75
CA LEU A 90 -41.27 -19.54 -27.43
C LEU A 90 -41.06 -20.09 -28.87
N SER A 91 -41.53 -21.36 -28.98
CA SER A 91 -41.78 -22.25 -30.14
C SER A 91 -40.54 -22.93 -30.76
N GLY A 92 -40.53 -24.20 -31.19
CA GLY A 92 -41.56 -25.23 -31.34
C GLY A 92 -41.26 -26.06 -32.60
N HIS A 93 -40.96 -27.36 -32.43
CA HIS A 93 -41.12 -28.50 -33.36
C HIS A 93 -40.33 -28.67 -34.69
N HIS A 94 -39.77 -29.91 -34.81
CA HIS A 94 -39.72 -30.88 -35.92
C HIS A 94 -38.54 -30.97 -36.94
N HIS A 95 -38.00 -32.21 -36.98
CA HIS A 95 -37.33 -33.03 -38.03
C HIS A 95 -36.12 -32.43 -38.80
N GLU A 96 -35.03 -33.15 -39.07
CA GLU A 96 -34.94 -34.40 -39.85
C GLU A 96 -33.58 -35.12 -39.65
N GLU A 97 -33.57 -36.44 -39.86
CA GLU A 97 -32.43 -37.36 -39.87
C GLU A 97 -31.53 -37.19 -41.10
N VAL A 98 -30.22 -37.47 -40.98
CA VAL A 98 -29.46 -38.30 -41.94
C VAL A 98 -28.34 -39.05 -41.21
N SER A 99 -28.36 -40.38 -41.31
CA SER A 99 -27.28 -41.31 -40.96
C SER A 99 -26.46 -41.71 -42.20
N LEU A 100 -25.23 -42.21 -41.98
CA LEU A 100 -24.39 -43.15 -42.79
C LEU A 100 -22.91 -42.77 -42.55
N GLY A 101 -21.91 -43.63 -42.31
CA GLY A 101 -21.74 -45.08 -42.28
C GLY A 101 -20.21 -45.36 -42.22
N LEU A 102 -19.78 -46.38 -41.49
CA LEU A 102 -18.37 -46.80 -41.32
C LEU A 102 -17.90 -47.72 -42.46
N GLY A 103 -16.59 -47.74 -42.76
CA GLY A 103 -15.94 -48.77 -43.59
C GLY A 103 -14.41 -48.69 -43.65
N ARG A 104 -13.72 -49.82 -43.48
CA ARG A 104 -12.26 -50.05 -43.32
C ARG A 104 -11.60 -50.68 -44.57
N GLY A 105 -10.25 -50.57 -44.65
CA GLY A 105 -9.28 -51.53 -45.23
C GLY A 105 -9.14 -51.53 -46.76
N ASP A 106 -8.03 -51.86 -47.43
CA ASP A 106 -6.64 -52.28 -47.12
C ASP A 106 -5.81 -52.14 -48.42
N GLY A 107 -4.47 -52.13 -48.36
CA GLY A 107 -3.63 -52.35 -49.57
C GLY A 107 -2.15 -51.93 -49.49
N HIS A 108 -1.27 -52.86 -49.08
CA HIS A 108 0.21 -52.85 -49.25
C HIS A 108 0.64 -53.32 -50.67
N PRO A 109 1.89 -53.13 -51.16
CA PRO A 109 3.10 -53.94 -50.82
C PRO A 109 4.42 -53.11 -50.64
N GLU A 110 5.38 -53.42 -49.74
CA GLU A 110 6.45 -54.46 -49.73
C GLU A 110 7.60 -54.16 -50.76
N VAL A 111 8.94 -54.22 -50.55
CA VAL A 111 9.90 -54.97 -49.68
C VAL A 111 11.31 -54.22 -49.67
N PRO A 112 12.52 -54.74 -49.25
CA PRO A 112 13.25 -54.38 -48.01
C PRO A 112 14.79 -54.06 -48.13
N LEU A 113 15.45 -54.03 -46.94
CA LEU A 113 16.87 -54.30 -46.58
C LEU A 113 17.85 -53.12 -46.44
N GLY A 114 18.47 -53.00 -45.25
CA GLY A 114 19.66 -52.15 -45.08
C GLY A 114 20.11 -51.77 -43.65
N GLN A 115 20.37 -52.75 -42.79
CA GLN A 115 21.43 -52.78 -41.75
C GLN A 115 21.71 -51.61 -40.74
N ARG A 116 21.74 -52.04 -39.46
CA ARG A 116 22.68 -51.69 -38.38
C ARG A 116 22.52 -50.33 -37.65
N ARG A 117 21.84 -50.42 -36.49
CA ARG A 117 21.91 -49.47 -35.36
C ARG A 117 23.33 -49.37 -34.79
N ARG A 118 23.86 -48.14 -34.68
CA ARG A 118 24.84 -47.72 -33.67
C ARG A 118 24.45 -46.34 -33.11
N MET A 119 24.62 -46.20 -31.79
CA MET A 119 24.33 -45.03 -30.96
C MET A 119 24.95 -43.74 -31.49
N ARG A 120 24.19 -42.64 -31.47
CA ARG A 120 24.71 -41.29 -31.24
C ARG A 120 23.74 -40.49 -30.38
N SER A 121 24.33 -39.83 -29.38
CA SER A 121 23.73 -38.88 -28.46
C SER A 121 23.00 -37.75 -29.19
N LEU A 122 21.74 -37.53 -28.84
CA LEU A 122 21.00 -36.33 -29.25
C LEU A 122 21.18 -35.25 -28.18
N SER A 123 21.94 -34.21 -28.51
CA SER A 123 21.91 -32.94 -27.80
C SER A 123 20.49 -32.36 -27.84
N PRO A 124 20.00 -31.70 -26.78
CA PRO A 124 18.71 -31.04 -26.83
C PRO A 124 18.81 -29.81 -27.73
N ALA A 125 17.89 -29.73 -28.68
CA ALA A 125 17.67 -28.55 -29.51
C ALA A 125 17.46 -27.32 -28.61
N ALA A 126 18.17 -26.25 -28.92
CA ALA A 126 17.98 -24.93 -28.33
C ALA A 126 16.51 -24.53 -28.50
N GLY A 127 15.74 -24.63 -27.42
CA GLY A 127 14.44 -24.01 -27.30
C GLY A 127 14.66 -22.51 -27.36
N THR A 128 14.21 -21.89 -28.44
CA THR A 128 14.11 -20.45 -28.59
C THR A 128 13.31 -19.89 -27.41
N SER A 129 14.01 -19.25 -26.47
CA SER A 129 13.39 -18.39 -25.47
C SER A 129 12.50 -17.38 -26.19
N PRO A 130 11.29 -17.06 -25.67
CA PRO A 130 10.49 -16.00 -26.24
C PRO A 130 11.28 -14.69 -26.18
N MET A 131 11.44 -14.05 -27.33
CA MET A 131 12.06 -12.73 -27.47
C MET A 131 11.46 -11.77 -26.43
N PRO A 132 12.27 -10.95 -25.73
CA PRO A 132 11.74 -9.95 -24.81
C PRO A 132 10.83 -9.00 -25.60
N SER A 133 9.59 -8.81 -25.11
CA SER A 133 8.66 -7.88 -25.74
C SER A 133 9.28 -6.49 -25.86
N ALA A 134 8.97 -5.76 -26.94
CA ALA A 134 9.51 -4.44 -27.25
C ALA A 134 9.22 -3.34 -26.19
N ARG A 135 8.52 -3.66 -25.08
CA ARG A 135 8.26 -2.76 -23.96
C ARG A 135 9.38 -2.90 -22.92
N GLY A 136 10.28 -1.92 -22.85
CA GLY A 136 11.54 -2.06 -22.11
C GLY A 136 11.54 -1.54 -20.66
N SER A 137 10.60 -0.67 -20.29
CA SER A 137 10.69 0.06 -19.00
C SER A 137 9.74 -0.47 -17.93
N VAL A 138 10.18 -0.41 -16.68
CA VAL A 138 9.35 -0.66 -15.49
C VAL A 138 9.21 0.66 -14.74
N LEU A 139 7.99 1.18 -14.61
CA LEU A 139 7.75 2.39 -13.84
C LEU A 139 7.73 2.07 -12.34
N LEU A 140 8.44 2.86 -11.54
CA LEU A 140 8.40 2.81 -10.08
C LEU A 140 7.68 4.07 -9.59
N LEU A 141 6.39 3.96 -9.30
CA LEU A 141 5.59 5.10 -8.83
C LEU A 141 5.75 5.23 -7.32
N THR A 142 6.36 6.32 -6.87
CA THR A 142 6.63 6.60 -5.46
C THR A 142 6.52 8.11 -5.15
N HIS A 143 7.24 8.64 -4.17
CA HIS A 143 7.39 10.06 -3.86
C HIS A 143 8.85 10.46 -3.64
N SER A 144 9.15 11.76 -3.73
CA SER A 144 10.50 12.32 -3.66
C SER A 144 11.28 11.96 -2.39
N ARG A 145 10.57 11.72 -1.28
CA ARG A 145 11.14 11.31 0.02
C ARG A 145 11.26 9.79 0.25
N ASP A 146 10.98 8.95 -0.76
CA ASP A 146 11.22 7.50 -0.68
C ASP A 146 12.63 7.21 -1.21
N HIS A 147 13.42 6.46 -0.45
CA HIS A 147 14.83 6.22 -0.76
C HIS A 147 15.11 4.73 -0.76
N TYR A 148 15.21 4.12 0.43
CA TYR A 148 15.71 2.75 0.60
C TYR A 148 14.98 1.72 -0.28
N THR A 149 13.65 1.66 -0.20
CA THR A 149 12.88 0.58 -0.85
C THR A 149 12.85 0.71 -2.37
N VAL A 150 12.71 1.94 -2.88
CA VAL A 150 12.68 2.19 -4.32
C VAL A 150 14.04 1.96 -4.97
N ASP A 151 15.12 2.35 -4.30
CA ASP A 151 16.48 2.17 -4.81
C ASP A 151 16.84 0.68 -4.88
N ARG A 152 16.45 -0.10 -3.87
CA ARG A 152 16.68 -1.56 -3.84
C ARG A 152 15.99 -2.29 -4.99
N VAL A 153 14.70 -1.99 -5.22
CA VAL A 153 13.95 -2.58 -6.33
C VAL A 153 14.50 -2.12 -7.68
N ALA A 154 14.87 -0.84 -7.83
CA ALA A 154 15.49 -0.33 -9.06
C ALA A 154 16.82 -1.05 -9.37
N GLN A 155 17.68 -1.25 -8.36
CA GLN A 155 18.94 -1.98 -8.52
C GLN A 155 18.70 -3.44 -8.90
N ALA A 156 17.76 -4.13 -8.23
CA ALA A 156 17.41 -5.51 -8.55
C ALA A 156 16.86 -5.64 -9.99
N LEU A 157 16.00 -4.72 -10.42
CA LEU A 157 15.50 -4.66 -11.81
C LEU A 157 16.63 -4.46 -12.82
N SER A 158 17.59 -3.59 -12.51
CA SER A 158 18.75 -3.33 -13.37
C SER A 158 19.64 -4.58 -13.50
N ARG A 159 19.84 -5.34 -12.40
CA ARG A 159 20.55 -6.63 -12.42
C ARG A 159 19.85 -7.67 -13.30
N LEU A 160 18.52 -7.63 -13.37
CA LEU A 160 17.71 -8.48 -14.26
C LEU A 160 17.64 -7.96 -15.72
N GLY A 161 18.37 -6.89 -16.06
CA GLY A 161 18.40 -6.30 -17.41
C GLY A 161 17.17 -5.45 -17.75
N ALA A 162 16.28 -5.18 -16.79
CA ALA A 162 15.14 -4.27 -16.98
C ALA A 162 15.57 -2.80 -16.82
N ARG A 163 14.78 -1.87 -17.38
CA ARG A 163 15.02 -0.43 -17.26
C ARG A 163 14.06 0.19 -16.24
N PRO A 164 14.43 0.34 -14.96
CA PRO A 164 13.60 1.03 -13.99
C PRO A 164 13.52 2.52 -14.30
N VAL A 165 12.32 3.10 -14.18
CA VAL A 165 12.08 4.53 -14.30
C VAL A 165 11.31 4.99 -13.07
N ARG A 166 11.99 5.69 -12.17
CA ARG A 166 11.38 6.26 -10.97
C ARG A 166 10.53 7.48 -11.33
N ILE A 167 9.32 7.51 -10.80
CA ILE A 167 8.37 8.63 -10.93
C ILE A 167 7.93 9.03 -9.53
N ASP A 168 8.29 10.24 -9.12
CA ASP A 168 7.88 10.84 -7.85
C ASP A 168 6.54 11.57 -8.04
N THR A 169 5.46 10.94 -7.60
CA THR A 169 4.07 11.36 -7.87
C THR A 169 3.66 12.64 -7.15
N ASP A 170 4.37 13.00 -6.07
CA ASP A 170 4.30 14.32 -5.43
C ASP A 170 4.87 15.45 -6.31
N GLY A 171 5.43 15.13 -7.47
CA GLY A 171 5.76 16.11 -8.50
C GLY A 171 4.57 16.52 -9.39
N PHE A 172 3.45 15.82 -9.35
CA PHE A 172 2.28 16.16 -10.16
C PHE A 172 1.35 17.14 -9.42
N PRO A 173 0.79 18.18 -10.06
CA PRO A 173 0.96 18.59 -11.47
C PRO A 173 2.12 19.56 -11.75
N SER A 174 2.83 20.07 -10.74
CA SER A 174 3.78 21.18 -10.93
C SER A 174 5.01 20.87 -11.79
N VAL A 175 5.54 19.64 -11.74
CA VAL A 175 6.75 19.23 -12.49
C VAL A 175 6.50 18.05 -13.43
N LEU A 176 5.43 17.29 -13.20
CA LEU A 176 5.04 16.17 -14.05
C LEU A 176 3.90 16.58 -14.97
N THR A 177 3.97 16.21 -16.25
CA THR A 177 2.79 16.27 -17.11
C THR A 177 2.32 14.88 -17.45
N LEU A 178 1.10 14.53 -17.06
CA LEU A 178 0.39 13.39 -17.60
C LEU A 178 -0.49 13.81 -18.78
N THR A 179 -0.77 12.90 -19.69
CA THR A 179 -1.68 13.11 -20.79
C THR A 179 -2.40 11.82 -21.07
N SER A 180 -3.73 11.85 -20.98
CA SER A 180 -4.62 10.76 -21.40
C SER A 180 -5.42 11.22 -22.61
N ARG A 181 -5.31 10.51 -23.72
CA ARG A 181 -6.06 10.76 -24.95
C ARG A 181 -7.00 9.58 -25.19
N MET A 182 -8.25 9.89 -25.49
CA MET A 182 -9.27 8.91 -25.86
C MET A 182 -10.03 9.47 -27.05
N GLY A 183 -10.26 8.64 -28.06
CA GLY A 183 -11.06 9.02 -29.22
C GLY A 183 -11.27 7.85 -30.18
N PRO A 184 -11.92 8.09 -31.33
CA PRO A 184 -12.21 7.05 -32.32
C PRO A 184 -10.95 6.33 -32.85
N ALA A 185 -9.80 7.03 -32.84
CA ALA A 185 -8.51 6.48 -33.27
C ALA A 185 -7.81 5.63 -32.18
N GLY A 186 -8.42 5.46 -31.01
CA GLY A 186 -7.90 4.68 -29.88
C GLY A 186 -7.60 5.52 -28.64
N SER A 187 -6.94 4.89 -27.68
CA SER A 187 -6.49 5.52 -26.43
C SER A 187 -4.96 5.48 -26.31
N ASP A 188 -4.39 6.55 -25.76
CA ASP A 188 -2.96 6.63 -25.42
C ASP A 188 -2.80 7.36 -24.09
N VAL A 189 -1.89 6.88 -23.26
CA VAL A 189 -1.48 7.58 -22.05
C VAL A 189 0.02 7.79 -22.05
N SER A 190 0.44 8.97 -21.62
CA SER A 190 1.85 9.32 -21.54
C SER A 190 2.18 10.19 -20.36
N LEU A 191 3.41 10.04 -19.87
CA LEU A 191 3.96 10.81 -18.77
C LEU A 191 5.23 11.50 -19.26
N ARG A 192 5.36 12.79 -18.98
CA ARG A 192 6.56 13.59 -19.25
C ARG A 192 7.17 14.04 -17.94
N THR A 193 8.47 13.80 -17.83
CA THR A 193 9.35 14.24 -16.75
C THR A 193 10.50 15.05 -17.35
N ALA A 194 11.38 15.60 -16.50
CA ALA A 194 12.63 16.22 -16.95
C ALA A 194 13.53 15.26 -17.75
N THR A 195 13.42 13.94 -17.53
CA THR A 195 14.19 12.90 -18.23
C THR A 195 13.51 12.40 -19.52
N GLY A 196 12.45 13.07 -19.95
CA GLY A 196 11.75 12.83 -21.21
C GLY A 196 10.34 12.25 -21.05
N LYS A 197 9.75 11.94 -22.21
CA LYS A 197 8.39 11.39 -22.33
C LYS A 197 8.43 9.85 -22.34
N ARG A 198 7.43 9.22 -21.72
CA ARG A 198 7.18 7.78 -21.77
C ARG A 198 5.72 7.57 -22.16
N ARG A 199 5.47 6.71 -23.15
CA ARG A 199 4.12 6.29 -23.55
C ARG A 199 3.81 4.92 -22.98
N SER A 200 2.54 4.59 -22.83
CA SER A 200 2.07 3.28 -22.34
C SER A 200 2.69 2.10 -23.12
N GLN A 201 2.84 2.25 -24.43
CA GLN A 201 3.49 1.25 -25.31
C GLN A 201 4.96 0.98 -24.98
N ASP A 202 5.65 1.89 -24.28
CA ASP A 202 7.06 1.74 -23.90
C ASP A 202 7.22 1.12 -22.49
N ILE A 203 6.09 0.92 -21.79
CA ILE A 203 6.01 0.50 -20.39
C ILE A 203 5.52 -0.95 -20.32
N ARG A 204 6.32 -1.80 -19.66
CA ARG A 204 6.01 -3.22 -19.45
C ARG A 204 5.19 -3.42 -18.19
N ALA A 205 5.65 -2.82 -17.10
CA ALA A 205 5.08 -3.00 -15.78
C ALA A 205 5.19 -1.71 -14.95
N VAL A 206 4.36 -1.63 -13.93
CA VAL A 206 4.26 -0.54 -12.98
C VAL A 206 4.31 -1.15 -11.59
N TRP A 207 5.28 -0.73 -10.80
CA TRP A 207 5.24 -0.94 -9.36
C TRP A 207 4.60 0.27 -8.72
N LEU A 208 3.38 0.10 -8.23
CA LEU A 208 2.65 1.14 -7.51
C LEU A 208 3.08 1.09 -6.04
N ARG A 209 4.29 1.59 -5.76
CA ARG A 209 4.87 1.59 -4.41
C ARG A 209 4.14 2.57 -3.49
N ARG A 210 4.07 3.83 -3.91
CA ARG A 210 3.38 4.90 -3.20
C ARG A 210 2.73 5.83 -4.21
N LEU A 211 1.50 6.22 -3.93
CA LEU A 211 0.84 7.31 -4.61
C LEU A 211 0.74 8.47 -3.63
N ALA A 212 1.57 9.49 -3.83
CA ALA A 212 1.53 10.70 -3.03
C ALA A 212 0.43 11.64 -3.53
N PRO A 213 -0.15 12.45 -2.63
CA PRO A 213 -1.10 13.47 -3.01
C PRO A 213 -0.48 14.45 -4.03
N PRO A 214 -1.26 14.96 -5.00
CA PRO A 214 -0.78 16.00 -5.90
C PRO A 214 -0.26 17.21 -5.13
N ARG A 215 0.92 17.71 -5.51
CA ARG A 215 1.48 18.95 -4.98
C ARG A 215 1.09 20.08 -5.91
N LEU A 216 0.18 20.92 -5.44
CA LEU A 216 -0.25 22.11 -6.16
C LEU A 216 0.78 23.23 -6.02
N ASP A 217 0.77 24.15 -6.97
CA ASP A 217 1.55 25.39 -6.89
C ASP A 217 1.12 26.21 -5.67
N GLU A 218 2.09 26.74 -4.93
CA GLU A 218 1.82 27.56 -3.75
C GLU A 218 1.09 28.85 -4.10
N ALA A 219 1.32 29.38 -5.29
CA ALA A 219 0.70 30.60 -5.81
C ALA A 219 -0.80 30.43 -6.16
N LEU A 220 -1.33 29.21 -6.13
CA LEU A 220 -2.75 28.95 -6.42
C LEU A 220 -3.64 29.61 -5.36
N GLU A 221 -4.66 30.37 -5.75
CA GLU A 221 -5.56 30.99 -4.78
C GLU A 221 -6.28 29.92 -3.90
N PRO A 222 -6.42 30.15 -2.58
CA PRO A 222 -6.99 29.17 -1.65
C PRO A 222 -8.35 28.60 -2.05
N VAL A 223 -9.20 29.40 -2.68
CA VAL A 223 -10.55 29.01 -3.11
C VAL A 223 -10.53 27.89 -4.16
N TRP A 224 -9.47 27.79 -4.97
CA TRP A 224 -9.34 26.79 -6.03
C TRP A 224 -8.58 25.54 -5.61
N ARG A 225 -7.88 25.56 -4.47
CA ARG A 225 -6.97 24.48 -4.05
C ARG A 225 -7.66 23.12 -4.00
N GLU A 226 -8.80 23.01 -3.33
CA GLU A 226 -9.53 21.73 -3.24
C GLU A 226 -10.00 21.23 -4.61
N GLY A 227 -10.48 22.12 -5.48
CA GLY A 227 -10.90 21.78 -6.83
C GLY A 227 -9.75 21.25 -7.68
N CYS A 228 -8.63 21.98 -7.72
CA CYS A 228 -7.42 21.57 -8.43
C CYS A 228 -6.81 20.29 -7.86
N PHE A 229 -6.87 20.09 -6.54
CA PHE A 229 -6.41 18.87 -5.88
C PHE A 229 -7.23 17.67 -6.36
N ARG A 230 -8.56 17.77 -6.28
CA ARG A 230 -9.48 16.71 -6.73
C ARG A 230 -9.34 16.40 -8.21
N GLU A 231 -9.21 17.42 -9.06
CA GLU A 231 -9.05 17.24 -10.50
C GLU A 231 -7.70 16.59 -10.84
N SER A 232 -6.62 17.03 -10.18
CA SER A 232 -5.30 16.39 -10.33
C SER A 232 -5.35 14.93 -9.91
N HIS A 233 -6.03 14.63 -8.80
CA HIS A 233 -6.19 13.26 -8.33
C HIS A 233 -6.97 12.40 -9.34
N ALA A 234 -8.12 12.88 -9.83
CA ALA A 234 -8.93 12.16 -10.81
C ALA A 234 -8.17 11.94 -12.14
N ALA A 235 -7.38 12.92 -12.58
CA ALA A 235 -6.54 12.80 -13.76
C ALA A 235 -5.43 11.74 -13.59
N LEU A 236 -4.84 11.66 -12.39
CA LEU A 236 -3.86 10.64 -12.04
C LEU A 236 -4.49 9.24 -12.00
N GLU A 237 -5.68 9.09 -11.42
CA GLU A 237 -6.45 7.83 -11.46
C GLU A 237 -6.71 7.37 -12.91
N GLY A 238 -7.22 8.26 -13.76
CA GLY A 238 -7.48 7.96 -15.16
C GLY A 238 -6.21 7.63 -15.96
N PHE A 239 -5.07 8.22 -15.59
CA PHE A 239 -3.78 7.85 -16.17
C PHE A 239 -3.35 6.42 -15.77
N LEU A 240 -3.51 6.04 -14.49
CA LEU A 240 -3.19 4.69 -14.02
C LEU A 240 -4.09 3.63 -14.66
N ASP A 241 -5.39 3.89 -14.74
CA ASP A 241 -6.36 3.04 -15.45
C ASP A 241 -5.98 2.89 -16.92
N GLY A 242 -5.63 3.99 -17.60
CA GLY A 242 -5.19 3.95 -19.00
C GLY A 242 -3.89 3.16 -19.22
N LEU A 243 -2.97 3.13 -18.24
CA LEU A 243 -1.78 2.26 -18.29
C LEU A 243 -2.18 0.79 -18.19
N GLU A 244 -3.09 0.44 -17.28
CA GLU A 244 -3.59 -0.93 -17.11
C GLU A 244 -4.36 -1.38 -18.36
N ALA A 245 -5.23 -0.54 -18.91
CA ALA A 245 -5.97 -0.78 -20.16
C ALA A 245 -5.04 -0.95 -21.38
N ALA A 246 -3.90 -0.25 -21.40
CA ALA A 246 -2.86 -0.43 -22.42
C ALA A 246 -2.02 -1.72 -22.23
N GLY A 247 -2.35 -2.56 -21.24
CA GLY A 247 -1.69 -3.83 -20.96
C GLY A 247 -0.43 -3.72 -20.08
N CYS A 248 -0.18 -2.58 -19.43
CA CYS A 248 0.90 -2.48 -18.45
C CYS A 248 0.51 -3.30 -17.21
N ARG A 249 1.41 -4.18 -16.74
CA ARG A 249 1.16 -5.00 -15.56
C ARG A 249 1.40 -4.21 -14.28
N PHE A 250 0.53 -4.32 -13.30
CA PHE A 250 0.68 -3.62 -12.02
C PHE A 250 1.04 -4.56 -10.88
N ILE A 251 1.98 -4.15 -10.03
CA ILE A 251 2.15 -4.69 -8.68
C ILE A 251 1.79 -3.59 -7.68
N ASN A 252 0.68 -3.72 -6.95
CA ASN A 252 -0.44 -4.67 -7.17
C ASN A 252 -1.42 -4.15 -8.25
N PRO A 253 -2.24 -5.04 -8.87
CA PRO A 253 -3.34 -4.61 -9.73
C PRO A 253 -4.25 -3.58 -9.06
N LEU A 254 -4.72 -2.57 -9.81
CA LEU A 254 -5.44 -1.43 -9.24
C LEU A 254 -6.74 -1.86 -8.54
N ALA A 255 -7.50 -2.77 -9.16
CA ALA A 255 -8.73 -3.33 -8.59
C ALA A 255 -8.49 -4.25 -7.37
N ALA A 256 -7.29 -4.84 -7.26
CA ALA A 256 -6.94 -5.71 -6.15
C ALA A 256 -6.58 -4.90 -4.89
N GLU A 257 -5.81 -3.81 -5.03
CA GLU A 257 -5.59 -2.81 -3.97
C GLU A 257 -6.92 -2.33 -3.38
N GLN A 258 -7.88 -2.07 -4.27
CA GLN A 258 -9.29 -1.73 -3.98
C GLN A 258 -9.93 -2.70 -3.02
N THR A 259 -10.00 -3.95 -3.46
CA THR A 259 -10.68 -5.03 -2.74
C THR A 259 -9.97 -5.34 -1.43
N ALA A 260 -8.65 -5.35 -1.46
CA ALA A 260 -7.83 -5.63 -0.30
C ALA A 260 -7.88 -4.52 0.75
N SER A 261 -8.18 -3.27 0.42
CA SER A 261 -8.33 -2.19 1.43
C SER A 261 -9.46 -2.46 2.44
N ASN A 262 -10.42 -3.33 2.11
CA ASN A 262 -11.51 -3.70 3.01
C ASN A 262 -11.05 -4.74 4.04
N LYS A 263 -10.69 -4.29 5.25
CA LYS A 263 -10.24 -5.16 6.36
C LYS A 263 -11.25 -6.24 6.75
N LEU A 264 -12.55 -5.97 6.66
CA LEU A 264 -13.58 -6.98 6.93
C LEU A 264 -13.65 -8.05 5.83
N HIS A 265 -13.31 -7.70 4.59
CA HIS A 265 -13.13 -8.68 3.54
C HIS A 265 -11.90 -9.57 3.80
N GLN A 266 -10.78 -8.97 4.19
CA GLN A 266 -9.56 -9.71 4.54
C GLN A 266 -9.82 -10.75 5.65
N LEU A 267 -10.45 -10.34 6.76
CA LEU A 267 -10.73 -11.23 7.89
C LEU A 267 -11.62 -12.41 7.48
N ARG A 268 -12.65 -12.17 6.65
CA ARG A 268 -13.52 -13.25 6.15
C ARG A 268 -12.76 -14.23 5.25
N GLN A 269 -11.90 -13.74 4.36
CA GLN A 269 -11.08 -14.61 3.50
C GLN A 269 -10.06 -15.40 4.30
N ALA A 270 -9.39 -14.76 5.28
CA ALA A 270 -8.45 -15.42 6.17
C ALA A 270 -9.13 -16.55 6.95
N GLN A 271 -10.31 -16.29 7.53
CA GLN A 271 -11.11 -17.28 8.23
C GLN A 271 -11.53 -18.43 7.31
N ALA A 272 -11.99 -18.15 6.08
CA ALA A 272 -12.38 -19.17 5.12
C ALA A 272 -11.20 -20.08 4.70
N LEU A 273 -9.96 -19.58 4.76
CA LEU A 273 -8.74 -20.35 4.52
C LEU A 273 -8.22 -21.08 5.77
N GLY A 274 -8.90 -20.96 6.91
CA GLY A 274 -8.51 -21.58 8.17
C GLY A 274 -7.35 -20.87 8.88
N LEU A 275 -7.14 -19.58 8.61
CA LEU A 275 -6.31 -18.74 9.48
C LEU A 275 -7.13 -18.34 10.71
N GLU A 276 -6.51 -18.37 11.89
CA GLU A 276 -7.13 -17.85 13.09
C GLU A 276 -7.20 -16.32 13.02
N ILE A 277 -8.31 -15.72 13.44
CA ILE A 277 -8.51 -14.27 13.51
C ILE A 277 -9.03 -13.87 14.90
N PRO A 278 -8.76 -12.65 15.39
CA PRO A 278 -9.40 -12.17 16.61
C PRO A 278 -10.91 -11.99 16.39
N ARG A 279 -11.72 -12.25 17.42
CA ARG A 279 -13.11 -11.79 17.42
C ARG A 279 -13.13 -10.29 17.14
N THR A 280 -13.96 -9.87 16.20
CA THR A 280 -13.97 -8.50 15.68
C THR A 280 -15.39 -7.98 15.57
N LEU A 281 -15.64 -6.81 16.15
CA LEU A 281 -16.87 -6.05 16.04
C LEU A 281 -16.57 -4.71 15.37
N VAL A 282 -17.40 -4.30 14.40
CA VAL A 282 -17.38 -2.94 13.86
C VAL A 282 -18.76 -2.35 14.06
N THR A 283 -18.86 -1.28 14.84
CA THR A 283 -20.14 -0.71 15.21
C THR A 283 -20.03 0.77 15.58
N ASN A 284 -21.16 1.48 15.44
CA ASN A 284 -21.41 2.78 16.05
C ASN A 284 -22.44 2.70 17.21
N ASP A 285 -22.84 1.49 17.61
CA ASP A 285 -23.79 1.23 18.69
C ASP A 285 -23.06 0.90 20.00
N ALA A 286 -23.23 1.77 21.01
CA ALA A 286 -22.62 1.60 22.33
C ALA A 286 -23.09 0.35 23.08
N GLY A 287 -24.35 -0.08 22.91
CA GLY A 287 -24.87 -1.29 23.52
C GLY A 287 -24.16 -2.54 23.01
N GLN A 288 -23.91 -2.60 21.70
CA GLN A 288 -23.15 -3.68 21.07
C GLN A 288 -21.70 -3.72 21.55
N VAL A 289 -21.07 -2.56 21.80
CA VAL A 289 -19.71 -2.51 22.37
C VAL A 289 -19.67 -3.05 23.79
N ARG A 290 -20.65 -2.72 24.63
CA ARG A 290 -20.75 -3.24 26.01
C ARG A 290 -20.94 -4.76 26.00
N ALA A 291 -21.86 -5.27 25.18
CA ALA A 291 -22.09 -6.70 25.05
C ALA A 291 -20.83 -7.45 24.58
N PHE A 292 -20.12 -6.90 23.60
CA PHE A 292 -18.87 -7.48 23.11
C PHE A 292 -17.73 -7.42 24.13
N PHE A 293 -17.65 -6.36 24.93
CA PHE A 293 -16.68 -6.27 26.02
C PHE A 293 -16.84 -7.40 27.05
N GLU A 294 -18.09 -7.72 27.41
CA GLU A 294 -18.40 -8.85 28.28
C GLU A 294 -18.08 -10.19 27.60
N GLU A 295 -18.43 -10.35 26.32
CA GLU A 295 -18.13 -11.55 25.53
C GLU A 295 -16.62 -11.88 25.54
N VAL A 296 -15.76 -10.87 25.38
CA VAL A 296 -14.30 -11.04 25.39
C VAL A 296 -13.68 -10.95 26.78
N ARG A 297 -14.51 -10.91 27.84
CA ARG A 297 -14.12 -10.84 29.25
C ARG A 297 -13.19 -9.66 29.56
N GLY A 298 -13.55 -8.50 29.03
CA GLY A 298 -12.81 -7.25 29.19
C GLY A 298 -11.48 -7.16 28.43
N ARG A 299 -11.09 -8.20 27.67
CA ARG A 299 -9.90 -8.19 26.82
C ARG A 299 -10.24 -7.60 25.47
N MET A 300 -10.34 -6.27 25.40
CA MET A 300 -10.75 -5.56 24.19
C MET A 300 -9.75 -4.45 23.83
N VAL A 301 -9.53 -4.29 22.52
CA VAL A 301 -8.86 -3.12 21.96
C VAL A 301 -9.78 -2.41 20.97
N ALA A 302 -9.62 -1.09 20.85
CA ALA A 302 -10.27 -0.28 19.83
C ALA A 302 -9.23 0.26 18.85
N LYS A 303 -9.60 0.29 17.56
CA LYS A 303 -8.80 0.87 16.47
C LYS A 303 -9.70 1.40 15.35
N MET A 304 -9.12 2.18 14.45
CA MET A 304 -9.83 2.63 13.25
C MET A 304 -9.67 1.63 12.11
N LEU A 305 -10.67 1.58 11.22
CA LEU A 305 -10.54 0.84 9.95
C LEU A 305 -9.48 1.47 9.05
N THR A 306 -9.44 2.79 9.01
CA THR A 306 -8.53 3.58 8.18
C THR A 306 -7.55 4.35 9.07
N PRO A 307 -6.25 4.42 8.75
CA PRO A 307 -5.33 5.29 9.48
C PRO A 307 -5.73 6.77 9.34
N LEU A 308 -5.41 7.63 10.33
CA LEU A 308 -5.60 9.09 10.27
C LEU A 308 -4.38 9.83 9.68
N SER A 309 -3.26 9.13 9.52
CA SER A 309 -2.08 9.59 8.77
C SER A 309 -1.32 8.37 8.26
N GLN A 310 -0.70 8.48 7.09
CA GLN A 310 0.28 7.50 6.60
C GLN A 310 1.73 7.99 6.76
N SER A 311 1.92 9.19 7.32
CA SER A 311 3.25 9.75 7.57
C SER A 311 3.77 9.31 8.93
N MET A 312 5.05 8.90 8.96
CA MET A 312 5.83 8.73 10.18
C MET A 312 6.43 10.06 10.67
N GLU A 313 6.34 11.14 9.88
CA GLU A 313 6.70 12.48 10.33
C GLU A 313 5.64 12.97 11.33
N GLY A 314 6.06 13.28 12.55
CA GLY A 314 5.18 13.74 13.63
C GLY A 314 4.41 15.01 13.25
N GLY A 315 3.18 15.14 13.77
CA GLY A 315 2.37 16.36 13.59
C GLY A 315 0.87 16.13 13.39
N HIS A 316 0.45 14.91 13.03
CA HIS A 316 -0.97 14.54 12.90
C HIS A 316 -1.42 13.62 14.05
N PRO A 317 -2.68 13.72 14.52
CA PRO A 317 -3.20 12.80 15.52
C PRO A 317 -3.21 11.37 14.96
N PHE A 318 -2.41 10.50 15.54
CA PHE A 318 -2.40 9.07 15.21
C PHE A 318 -3.23 8.33 16.25
N VAL A 319 -4.30 7.65 15.83
CA VAL A 319 -5.07 6.76 16.72
C VAL A 319 -4.43 5.39 16.65
N TYR A 320 -3.64 5.07 17.67
CA TYR A 320 -3.06 3.75 17.88
C TYR A 320 -4.12 2.75 18.36
N THR A 321 -3.82 1.46 18.20
CA THR A 321 -4.59 0.42 18.85
C THR A 321 -4.51 0.64 20.36
N SER A 322 -5.66 0.80 20.99
CA SER A 322 -5.76 1.20 22.40
C SER A 322 -6.60 0.19 23.17
N ALA A 323 -6.14 -0.22 24.35
CA ALA A 323 -6.94 -1.05 25.23
C ALA A 323 -8.21 -0.31 25.65
N VAL A 324 -9.33 -1.02 25.66
CA VAL A 324 -10.60 -0.51 26.19
C VAL A 324 -10.78 -1.12 27.56
N GLY A 325 -11.00 -0.28 28.57
CA GLY A 325 -11.36 -0.67 29.92
C GLY A 325 -12.70 -0.04 30.35
N PRO A 326 -13.12 -0.25 31.61
CA PRO A 326 -14.40 0.25 32.12
C PRO A 326 -14.58 1.76 31.93
N GLN A 327 -13.51 2.56 32.12
CA GLN A 327 -13.58 4.02 31.96
C GLN A 327 -13.88 4.44 30.52
N GLN A 328 -13.39 3.70 29.52
CA GLN A 328 -13.71 4.00 28.12
C GLN A 328 -15.16 3.59 27.77
N LEU A 329 -15.72 2.58 28.44
CA LEU A 329 -17.12 2.21 28.25
C LEU A 329 -18.09 3.29 28.77
N GLU A 330 -17.66 4.16 29.68
CA GLU A 330 -18.44 5.32 30.12
C GLU A 330 -18.45 6.46 29.10
N GLN A 331 -17.65 6.38 28.02
CA GLN A 331 -17.43 7.47 27.05
C GLN A 331 -17.80 7.06 25.62
N LEU A 332 -18.83 6.24 25.47
CA LEU A 332 -19.23 5.68 24.17
C LEU A 332 -20.18 6.59 23.37
N GLU A 333 -20.61 7.73 23.91
CA GLU A 333 -21.54 8.64 23.24
C GLU A 333 -21.00 9.19 21.92
N GLY A 334 -19.66 9.23 21.79
CA GLY A 334 -18.97 9.67 20.57
C GLY A 334 -19.19 8.75 19.37
N LEU A 335 -19.54 7.47 19.58
CA LEU A 335 -19.76 6.51 18.50
C LEU A 335 -20.89 6.92 17.55
N ARG A 336 -21.85 7.73 18.01
CA ARG A 336 -22.91 8.29 17.15
C ARG A 336 -22.36 9.10 15.97
N HIS A 337 -21.14 9.65 16.12
CA HIS A 337 -20.48 10.47 15.11
C HIS A 337 -19.57 9.67 14.18
N SER A 338 -19.06 8.51 14.61
CA SER A 338 -18.19 7.66 13.79
C SER A 338 -18.10 6.23 14.36
N PRO A 339 -18.21 5.19 13.51
CA PRO A 339 -17.98 3.81 13.94
C PRO A 339 -16.51 3.54 14.27
N MET A 340 -16.26 2.53 15.09
CA MET A 340 -14.92 2.02 15.40
C MET A 340 -14.83 0.50 15.22
N VAL A 341 -13.61 -0.01 15.15
CA VAL A 341 -13.32 -1.44 15.23
C VAL A 341 -12.97 -1.77 16.67
N PHE A 342 -13.65 -2.76 17.23
CA PHE A 342 -13.36 -3.39 18.49
C PHE A 342 -12.89 -4.82 18.23
N GLN A 343 -11.76 -5.22 18.80
CA GLN A 343 -11.20 -6.55 18.64
C GLN A 343 -10.86 -7.18 19.99
N GLU A 344 -10.96 -8.50 20.07
CA GLU A 344 -10.41 -9.26 21.19
C GLU A 344 -8.91 -8.94 21.32
N ARG A 345 -8.50 -8.57 22.53
CA ARG A 345 -7.09 -8.43 22.88
C ARG A 345 -6.53 -9.82 23.17
N ILE A 346 -5.66 -10.28 22.29
CA ILE A 346 -5.00 -11.57 22.40
C ILE A 346 -3.61 -11.35 22.99
N ASP A 347 -3.28 -12.13 24.02
CA ASP A 347 -1.94 -12.13 24.60
C ASP A 347 -0.95 -12.71 23.58
N LYS A 348 0.20 -12.05 23.44
CA LYS A 348 1.19 -12.36 22.40
C LYS A 348 2.59 -12.34 22.98
N VAL A 349 3.42 -13.26 22.50
CA VAL A 349 4.86 -13.28 22.77
C VAL A 349 5.65 -12.65 21.63
N ARG A 350 5.11 -12.69 20.40
CA ARG A 350 5.74 -12.10 19.21
C ARG A 350 4.72 -11.44 18.30
N GLU A 351 5.17 -10.41 17.60
CA GLU A 351 4.51 -9.86 16.41
C GLU A 351 5.31 -10.26 15.18
N LEU A 352 4.65 -10.77 14.14
CA LEU A 352 5.29 -11.14 12.90
C LEU A 352 4.86 -10.22 11.78
N ARG A 353 5.83 -9.80 10.97
CA ARG A 353 5.65 -9.15 9.69
C ARG A 353 6.05 -10.13 8.60
N VAL A 354 5.09 -10.56 7.81
CA VAL A 354 5.33 -11.48 6.68
C VAL A 354 5.14 -10.73 5.38
N ALA A 355 6.24 -10.39 4.71
CA ALA A 355 6.16 -9.91 3.33
C ALA A 355 5.91 -11.12 2.42
N VAL A 356 4.75 -11.15 1.77
CA VAL A 356 4.40 -12.17 0.78
C VAL A 356 4.59 -11.57 -0.61
N VAL A 357 5.44 -12.18 -1.43
CA VAL A 357 5.67 -11.79 -2.84
C VAL A 357 5.49 -13.02 -3.72
N GLY A 358 4.41 -13.07 -4.48
CA GLY A 358 4.04 -14.26 -5.25
C GLY A 358 3.98 -15.49 -4.33
N PRO A 359 4.77 -16.55 -4.58
CA PRO A 359 4.78 -17.75 -3.74
C PRO A 359 5.68 -17.67 -2.50
N HIS A 360 6.42 -16.57 -2.29
CA HIS A 360 7.43 -16.46 -1.26
C HIS A 360 6.93 -15.71 -0.03
N CYS A 361 7.27 -16.21 1.16
CA CYS A 361 7.06 -15.55 2.45
C CYS A 361 8.41 -15.15 3.06
N PHE A 362 8.58 -13.88 3.42
CA PHE A 362 9.73 -13.36 4.14
C PHE A 362 9.28 -12.87 5.51
N VAL A 363 9.77 -13.49 6.58
CA VAL A 363 9.23 -13.33 7.94
C VAL A 363 10.23 -12.60 8.82
N GLY A 364 9.83 -11.44 9.33
CA GLY A 364 10.46 -10.80 10.48
C GLY A 364 9.59 -10.92 11.72
N ALA A 365 10.22 -10.98 12.88
CA ALA A 365 9.55 -10.98 14.17
C ALA A 365 10.03 -9.82 15.05
N ILE A 366 9.16 -9.39 15.95
CA ILE A 366 9.50 -8.55 17.10
C ILE A 366 9.06 -9.30 18.36
N ASP A 367 9.94 -9.38 19.34
CA ASP A 367 9.62 -9.88 20.68
C ASP A 367 8.75 -8.85 21.43
N ALA A 368 7.46 -9.16 21.55
CA ALA A 368 6.48 -8.29 22.18
C ALA A 368 6.60 -8.30 23.71
N SER A 369 7.27 -9.28 24.30
CA SER A 369 7.46 -9.39 25.75
C SER A 369 8.45 -8.36 26.30
N ARG A 370 9.33 -7.83 25.43
CA ARG A 370 10.39 -6.88 25.80
C ARG A 370 9.93 -5.43 25.94
N SER A 371 8.69 -5.11 25.58
CA SER A 371 8.13 -3.77 25.70
C SER A 371 6.76 -3.78 26.38
N VAL A 372 6.66 -3.11 27.53
CA VAL A 372 5.39 -2.97 28.27
C VAL A 372 4.33 -2.26 27.43
N THR A 373 4.72 -1.29 26.58
CA THR A 373 3.80 -0.62 25.65
C THR A 373 3.61 -1.40 24.35
N GLY A 374 4.62 -2.14 23.90
CA GLY A 374 4.57 -3.00 22.71
C GLY A 374 3.60 -4.19 22.83
N GLN A 375 3.29 -4.63 24.05
CA GLN A 375 2.25 -5.64 24.30
C GLN A 375 0.87 -5.22 23.76
N VAL A 376 0.57 -3.92 23.68
CA VAL A 376 -0.67 -3.45 23.05
C VAL A 376 -0.45 -3.14 21.57
N ASP A 377 0.63 -2.42 21.24
CA ASP A 377 0.98 -2.04 19.86
C ASP A 377 2.49 -1.78 19.77
N TRP A 378 3.25 -2.62 19.05
CA TRP A 378 4.71 -2.47 18.92
C TRP A 378 5.14 -1.09 18.40
N ARG A 379 4.29 -0.40 17.63
CA ARG A 379 4.57 0.97 17.14
C ARG A 379 4.70 2.00 18.27
N ARG A 380 4.31 1.63 19.49
CA ARG A 380 4.44 2.43 20.71
C ARG A 380 5.69 2.08 21.53
N ALA A 381 6.49 1.10 21.11
CA ALA A 381 7.79 0.83 21.71
C ALA A 381 8.72 2.02 21.50
N ARG A 382 9.60 2.32 22.46
CA ARG A 382 10.56 3.43 22.29
C ARG A 382 11.63 3.05 21.26
N PRO A 383 12.24 4.02 20.58
CA PRO A 383 13.38 3.75 19.69
C PRO A 383 14.46 2.94 20.42
N GLY A 384 14.82 1.77 19.89
CA GLY A 384 15.82 0.86 20.48
C GLY A 384 15.26 -0.21 21.43
N GLU A 385 13.97 -0.23 21.75
CA GLU A 385 13.38 -1.29 22.60
C GLU A 385 12.98 -2.55 21.81
N CYS A 386 12.74 -2.41 20.51
CA CYS A 386 12.36 -3.51 19.62
C CYS A 386 13.26 -3.50 18.39
N HIS A 387 13.86 -4.67 18.10
CA HIS A 387 14.62 -4.94 16.89
C HIS A 387 13.92 -6.04 16.11
N TRP A 388 14.02 -5.99 14.78
CA TRP A 388 13.58 -7.10 13.97
C TRP A 388 14.55 -8.27 14.16
N GLU A 389 13.99 -9.46 14.39
CA GLU A 389 14.71 -10.73 14.38
C GLU A 389 14.15 -11.64 13.29
N PRO A 390 14.90 -12.64 12.80
CA PRO A 390 14.36 -13.64 11.90
C PRO A 390 13.15 -14.33 12.54
N GLY A 391 12.01 -14.28 11.86
CA GLY A 391 10.81 -14.99 12.30
C GLY A 391 10.57 -16.26 11.48
N ASP A 392 9.62 -17.07 11.92
CA ASP A 392 9.17 -18.24 11.19
C ASP A 392 7.65 -18.40 11.32
N VAL A 393 7.04 -19.04 10.34
CA VAL A 393 5.64 -19.47 10.34
C VAL A 393 5.58 -20.91 9.85
N SER A 394 4.70 -21.73 10.43
CA SER A 394 4.58 -23.12 9.98
C SER A 394 4.28 -23.21 8.46
N PRO A 395 4.73 -24.28 7.76
CA PRO A 395 4.45 -24.43 6.32
C PRO A 395 2.96 -24.34 5.96
N ALA A 396 2.09 -24.81 6.86
CA ALA A 396 0.64 -24.71 6.70
C ALA A 396 0.15 -23.26 6.76
N VAL A 397 0.70 -22.44 7.66
CA VAL A 397 0.40 -21.01 7.75
C VAL A 397 0.94 -20.28 6.52
N ALA A 398 2.21 -20.50 6.13
CA ALA A 398 2.78 -19.91 4.92
C ALA A 398 1.92 -20.18 3.67
N ALA A 399 1.52 -21.44 3.45
CA ALA A 399 0.65 -21.81 2.33
C ALA A 399 -0.71 -21.08 2.36
N ARG A 400 -1.31 -20.92 3.55
CA ARG A 400 -2.57 -20.16 3.71
C ARG A 400 -2.37 -18.67 3.46
N LEU A 401 -1.26 -18.08 3.88
CA LEU A 401 -0.94 -16.67 3.62
C LEU A 401 -0.75 -16.39 2.13
N VAL A 402 0.00 -17.23 1.42
CA VAL A 402 0.17 -17.10 -0.03
C VAL A 402 -1.19 -17.21 -0.73
N ARG A 403 -2.02 -18.20 -0.34
CA ARG A 403 -3.38 -18.33 -0.87
C ARG A 403 -4.27 -17.13 -0.57
N LEU A 404 -4.17 -16.55 0.63
CA LEU A 404 -4.92 -15.35 1.02
C LEU A 404 -4.54 -14.16 0.13
N VAL A 405 -3.25 -13.87 -0.01
CA VAL A 405 -2.73 -12.77 -0.84
C VAL A 405 -3.16 -12.96 -2.29
N ALA A 406 -3.07 -14.18 -2.82
CA ALA A 406 -3.55 -14.50 -4.17
C ALA A 406 -5.08 -14.36 -4.31
N GLN A 407 -5.88 -14.79 -3.32
CA GLN A 407 -7.34 -14.64 -3.34
C GLN A 407 -7.80 -13.18 -3.25
N LEU A 408 -7.01 -12.32 -2.61
CA LEU A 408 -7.22 -10.87 -2.63
C LEU A 408 -6.78 -10.23 -3.97
N GLY A 409 -6.27 -11.01 -4.92
CA GLY A 409 -5.80 -10.54 -6.23
C GLY A 409 -4.44 -9.84 -6.18
N LEU A 410 -3.74 -9.92 -5.05
CA LEU A 410 -2.47 -9.25 -4.83
C LEU A 410 -1.30 -10.11 -5.30
N VAL A 411 -0.23 -9.44 -5.76
CA VAL A 411 1.08 -10.05 -5.99
C VAL A 411 1.97 -9.87 -4.76
N TYR A 412 1.83 -8.73 -4.10
CA TYR A 412 2.53 -8.38 -2.87
C TYR A 412 1.54 -8.01 -1.77
N GLY A 413 1.81 -8.47 -0.55
CA GLY A 413 1.14 -7.96 0.64
C GLY A 413 2.00 -8.17 1.88
N ALA A 414 2.03 -7.19 2.76
CA ALA A 414 2.65 -7.33 4.06
C ALA A 414 1.59 -7.78 5.07
N VAL A 415 1.72 -9.00 5.56
CA VAL A 415 0.78 -9.59 6.52
C VAL A 415 1.30 -9.37 7.93
N ASP A 416 0.41 -8.94 8.81
CA ASP A 416 0.69 -8.82 10.24
C ASP A 416 0.03 -9.99 10.99
N LEU A 417 0.85 -10.74 11.73
CA LEU A 417 0.40 -11.82 12.61
C LEU A 417 0.87 -11.55 14.04
N ILE A 418 0.22 -12.22 15.00
CA ILE A 418 0.75 -12.37 16.36
C ILE A 418 0.93 -13.85 16.69
N VAL A 419 1.88 -14.14 17.55
CA VAL A 419 2.11 -15.48 18.11
C VAL A 419 1.72 -15.46 19.58
N THR A 420 0.80 -16.34 19.97
CA THR A 420 0.35 -16.47 21.36
C THR A 420 1.39 -17.24 22.21
N PRO A 421 1.32 -17.19 23.56
CA PRO A 421 2.18 -18.01 24.41
C PRO A 421 2.12 -19.51 24.11
N GLU A 422 0.98 -19.99 23.60
CA GLU A 422 0.77 -21.38 23.18
C GLU A 422 1.30 -21.69 21.75
N GLY A 423 1.95 -20.72 21.10
CA GLY A 423 2.52 -20.88 19.75
C GLY A 423 1.52 -20.78 18.60
N ARG A 424 0.29 -20.32 18.85
CA ARG A 424 -0.73 -20.15 17.81
C ARG A 424 -0.47 -18.88 17.00
N HIS A 425 -0.71 -18.95 15.69
CA HIS A 425 -0.56 -17.81 14.78
C HIS A 425 -1.92 -17.19 14.51
N VAL A 426 -2.10 -15.93 14.88
CA VAL A 426 -3.35 -15.19 14.68
C VAL A 426 -3.14 -14.09 13.65
N PHE A 427 -3.96 -14.11 12.60
CA PHE A 427 -3.96 -13.12 11.53
C PHE A 427 -4.65 -11.83 11.96
N LEU A 428 -3.99 -10.69 11.70
CA LEU A 428 -4.54 -9.36 12.01
C LEU A 428 -5.02 -8.61 10.76
N GLU A 429 -4.14 -8.44 9.78
CA GLU A 429 -4.44 -7.75 8.52
C GLU A 429 -3.41 -8.07 7.43
N VAL A 430 -3.78 -7.81 6.17
CA VAL A 430 -2.83 -7.65 5.05
C VAL A 430 -2.77 -6.17 4.68
N ASN A 431 -1.58 -5.61 4.58
CA ASN A 431 -1.33 -4.29 4.01
C ASN A 431 -0.76 -4.45 2.58
N PRO A 432 -1.55 -4.21 1.52
CA PRO A 432 -1.10 -4.34 0.13
C PRO A 432 0.12 -3.47 -0.22
N GLY A 433 0.18 -2.26 0.33
CA GLY A 433 1.31 -1.33 0.21
C GLY A 433 2.18 -1.29 1.45
N GLY A 434 2.24 -2.37 2.23
CA GLY A 434 2.91 -2.38 3.52
C GLY A 434 4.42 -2.16 3.41
N GLU A 435 5.01 -1.50 4.41
CA GLU A 435 6.45 -1.36 4.57
C GLU A 435 7.16 -2.71 4.80
N TRP A 436 8.25 -2.94 4.08
CA TRP A 436 9.07 -4.15 4.17
C TRP A 436 10.57 -3.83 4.26
N GLY A 437 10.98 -2.58 4.01
CA GLY A 437 12.40 -2.22 3.93
C GLY A 437 13.19 -2.51 5.20
N MET A 438 12.54 -2.50 6.36
CA MET A 438 13.15 -2.76 7.65
C MET A 438 13.58 -4.22 7.76
N LEU A 439 12.75 -5.13 7.24
CA LEU A 439 13.05 -6.56 7.19
C LEU A 439 14.26 -6.85 6.30
N GLU A 440 14.28 -6.29 5.09
CA GLU A 440 15.42 -6.49 4.18
C GLU A 440 16.70 -5.88 4.75
N ARG A 441 16.62 -4.67 5.33
CA ARG A 441 17.78 -3.97 5.86
C ARG A 441 18.39 -4.67 7.07
N GLU A 442 17.56 -5.11 8.01
CA GLU A 442 18.03 -5.64 9.30
C GLU A 442 18.26 -7.16 9.26
N LEU A 443 17.52 -7.89 8.42
CA LEU A 443 17.56 -9.35 8.36
C LEU A 443 18.15 -9.90 7.06
N GLY A 444 18.46 -9.06 6.08
CA GLY A 444 18.99 -9.49 4.79
C GLY A 444 18.00 -10.29 3.94
N LEU A 445 16.70 -10.18 4.21
CA LEU A 445 15.65 -10.87 3.46
C LEU A 445 15.51 -10.30 2.04
N PRO A 446 15.63 -11.09 0.95
CA PRO A 446 15.74 -10.58 -0.42
C PRO A 446 14.36 -10.20 -1.03
N ILE A 447 13.64 -9.31 -0.37
CA ILE A 447 12.26 -8.91 -0.73
C ILE A 447 12.27 -8.07 -2.02
N SER A 448 13.23 -7.15 -2.15
CA SER A 448 13.40 -6.33 -3.35
C SER A 448 13.69 -7.16 -4.60
N GLU A 449 14.43 -8.26 -4.45
CA GLU A 449 14.75 -9.17 -5.54
C GLU A 449 13.51 -9.93 -6.00
N ALA A 450 12.70 -10.45 -5.06
CA ALA A 450 11.43 -11.09 -5.38
C ALA A 450 10.44 -10.13 -6.06
N LEU A 451 10.36 -8.88 -5.61
CA LEU A 451 9.53 -7.85 -6.26
C LEU A 451 10.02 -7.53 -7.68
N ALA A 452 11.32 -7.40 -7.88
CA ALA A 452 11.91 -7.15 -9.19
C ALA A 452 11.66 -8.33 -10.15
N GLU A 453 11.81 -9.57 -9.67
CA GLU A 453 11.48 -10.77 -10.44
C GLU A 453 10.01 -10.77 -10.84
N ALA A 454 9.09 -10.52 -9.90
CA ALA A 454 7.66 -10.46 -10.19
C ALA A 454 7.29 -9.37 -11.22
N LEU A 455 7.95 -8.21 -11.19
CA LEU A 455 7.76 -7.14 -12.19
C LEU A 455 8.24 -7.57 -13.59
N VAL A 456 9.30 -8.38 -13.66
CA VAL A 456 9.87 -8.89 -14.91
C VAL A 456 9.08 -10.09 -15.43
N THR A 457 8.89 -11.16 -14.67
CA THR A 457 8.20 -12.37 -15.14
C THR A 457 6.71 -12.11 -15.36
N GLY A 458 6.08 -11.39 -14.42
CA GLY A 458 4.64 -11.13 -14.36
C GLY A 458 3.79 -12.38 -14.18
N ASP A 459 4.35 -13.40 -13.54
CA ASP A 459 3.61 -14.57 -13.14
C ASP A 459 2.62 -14.19 -12.05
N ARG A 460 1.32 -14.24 -12.39
CA ARG A 460 0.28 -14.42 -11.38
C ARG A 460 0.36 -15.88 -10.96
N VAL A 461 0.55 -16.18 -9.67
CA VAL A 461 0.37 -17.55 -9.19
C VAL A 461 -1.11 -17.92 -9.42
N PRO A 462 -1.45 -18.86 -10.33
CA PRO A 462 -2.84 -19.27 -10.45
C PRO A 462 -3.25 -19.99 -9.16
N PRO A 463 -4.46 -19.74 -8.64
CA PRO A 463 -4.91 -20.28 -7.35
C PRO A 463 -4.92 -21.81 -7.27
N SER A 464 -4.75 -22.52 -8.40
CA SER A 464 -4.76 -23.98 -8.53
C SER A 464 -3.37 -24.64 -8.64
N SER A 465 -2.26 -23.90 -8.65
CA SER A 465 -0.93 -24.46 -8.99
C SER A 465 -0.04 -24.86 -7.80
N PHE A 466 -0.61 -25.13 -6.63
CA PHE A 466 0.15 -25.72 -5.53
C PHE A 466 0.32 -27.23 -5.75
N ARG A 467 1.42 -27.63 -6.39
CA ARG A 467 2.05 -28.92 -6.10
C ARG A 467 3.07 -28.69 -4.99
N SER A 468 2.94 -29.48 -3.93
CA SER A 468 3.88 -29.51 -2.79
C SER A 468 5.32 -29.58 -3.29
N SER A 469 6.21 -28.77 -2.73
CA SER A 469 7.66 -28.81 -2.97
C SER A 469 8.30 -30.05 -2.30
N HIS A 470 7.83 -31.24 -2.68
CA HIS A 470 8.35 -32.55 -2.27
C HIS A 470 8.80 -33.41 -3.45
N ASP A 471 9.13 -32.81 -4.60
CA ASP A 471 9.82 -33.51 -5.68
C ASP A 471 11.13 -32.79 -6.02
N ARG A 472 12.13 -32.96 -5.15
CA ARG A 472 13.52 -33.04 -5.61
C ARG A 472 13.91 -34.52 -5.49
N PRO A 473 14.40 -35.17 -6.55
CA PRO A 473 14.87 -36.54 -6.43
C PRO A 473 16.06 -36.54 -5.47
N HIS A 474 15.95 -37.36 -4.42
CA HIS A 474 17.06 -37.74 -3.56
C HIS A 474 18.23 -38.17 -4.44
N ARG A 475 19.38 -37.50 -4.30
CA ARG A 475 20.66 -38.06 -4.73
C ARG A 475 21.09 -39.04 -3.65
N ASP A 476 21.18 -40.31 -4.01
CA ASP A 476 21.81 -41.34 -3.20
C ASP A 476 23.27 -40.98 -2.91
N PRO A 477 23.78 -41.28 -1.71
CA PRO A 477 25.20 -41.25 -1.43
C PRO A 477 25.80 -42.61 -1.80
N PHE A 478 26.80 -42.63 -2.67
CA PHE A 478 27.74 -43.76 -2.71
C PHE A 478 29.16 -43.24 -2.41
N PRO A 479 29.99 -44.07 -1.76
CA PRO A 479 31.29 -43.69 -1.22
C PRO A 479 32.34 -43.38 -2.29
#